data_AF-A0A7V2NCH4-F1
#
_entry.id   AF-A0A7V2NCH4-F1
#
_cell.length_a   1.000
_cell.length_b   1.000
_cell.length_c   1.000
_cell.angle_alpha   90.00
_cell.angle_beta   90.00
_cell.angle_gamma   90.00
#
_symmetry.space_group_name_H-M   'P 1'
#
loop_
_entity.id
_entity.type
_entity.pdbx_description
1 polymer ?
#
loop_
_entity_poly.entity_id
_entity_poly.type
_entity_poly.pdbx_seq_one_letter_code
_entity_poly.pdbx_strand_id
1 'polypeptide(L)'
;SVTGPMNLGNPNEFTILELAEKVIKLTKSRSRIIRKPLPEDDPMQRQPDISLAKKKLKWKPKVELEDGLKETIKYFKKLKLD
;
A
#
# COMPACT_ATOMS: atom_id res chain seq x y z
N SER A 1 -25.34 -0.99 15.87
CA SER A 1 -25.02 -1.02 14.42
C SER A 1 -24.22 0.21 14.06
N VAL A 2 -23.46 0.16 12.96
CA VAL A 2 -22.88 1.35 12.31
C VAL A 2 -23.67 1.54 11.01
N THR A 3 -24.14 2.76 10.76
CA THR A 3 -24.83 3.13 9.51
C THR A 3 -23.94 4.12 8.77
N GLY A 4 -23.74 3.89 7.47
CA GLY A 4 -22.90 4.73 6.61
C GLY A 4 -21.52 4.13 6.30
N PRO A 5 -20.75 4.79 5.41
CA PRO A 5 -19.45 4.31 4.98
C PRO A 5 -18.42 4.37 6.10
N MET A 6 -17.44 3.47 6.05
CA MET A 6 -16.32 3.41 6.98
C MET A 6 -15.04 3.16 6.20
N ASN A 7 -14.06 4.06 6.39
CA ASN A 7 -12.75 3.90 5.80
C ASN A 7 -11.98 2.79 6.52
N LEU A 8 -11.39 1.89 5.73
CA LEU A 8 -10.41 0.90 6.17
C LEU A 8 -9.18 1.06 5.29
N GLY A 9 -8.01 1.18 5.89
CA GLY A 9 -6.76 1.31 5.16
C GLY A 9 -5.59 1.67 6.06
N ASN A 10 -4.47 2.01 5.43
CA ASN A 10 -3.25 2.37 6.13
C ASN A 10 -3.23 3.88 6.44
N PRO A 11 -3.25 4.30 7.71
CA PRO A 11 -3.15 5.72 8.06
C PRO A 11 -1.70 6.25 7.97
N ASN A 12 -0.71 5.36 7.86
CA ASN A 12 0.70 5.72 7.77
C ASN A 12 1.02 6.07 6.31
N GLU A 13 1.45 7.30 6.08
CA GLU A 13 1.79 7.79 4.75
C GLU A 13 3.19 7.37 4.31
N PHE A 14 3.34 7.23 3.00
CA PHE A 14 4.58 7.08 2.28
C PHE A 14 4.35 7.53 0.84
N THR A 15 5.39 7.99 0.18
CA THR A 15 5.35 8.42 -1.22
C THR A 15 5.39 7.22 -2.16
N ILE A 16 4.92 7.41 -3.40
CA ILE A 16 5.08 6.41 -4.47
C ILE A 16 6.57 6.12 -4.74
N LEU A 17 7.46 7.10 -4.53
CA LEU A 17 8.90 6.91 -4.66
C LEU A 17 9.43 5.93 -3.61
N GLU A 18 9.08 6.12 -2.34
CA GLU A 18 9.48 5.21 -1.25
C GLU A 18 8.94 3.80 -1.47
N LEU A 19 7.71 3.67 -1.98
CA LEU A 19 7.14 2.38 -2.35
C LEU A 19 7.97 1.71 -3.46
N ALA A 20 8.28 2.45 -4.53
CA ALA A 20 9.07 1.93 -5.66
C ALA A 20 10.49 1.50 -5.21
N GLU A 21 11.15 2.30 -4.38
CA GLU A 21 12.46 2.00 -3.80
C GLU A 21 12.42 0.74 -2.92
N LYS A 22 11.40 0.60 -2.06
CA LYS A 22 11.20 -0.62 -1.24
C LYS A 22 11.01 -1.85 -2.12
N VAL A 23 10.22 -1.77 -3.18
CA VAL A 23 10.00 -2.88 -4.11
C VAL A 23 11.31 -3.28 -4.78
N ILE A 24 12.10 -2.34 -5.32
CA ILE A 24 13.42 -2.62 -5.92
C ILE A 24 14.34 -3.30 -4.91
N LYS A 25 14.44 -2.75 -3.69
CA LYS A 25 15.28 -3.28 -2.62
C LYS A 25 14.90 -4.73 -2.25
N LEU A 26 13.63 -4.99 -2.00
CA LEU A 26 13.15 -6.31 -1.55
C LEU A 26 13.23 -7.37 -2.66
N THR A 27 13.05 -6.97 -3.92
CA THR A 27 13.13 -7.87 -5.08
C THR A 27 14.56 -8.07 -5.61
N LYS A 28 15.52 -7.23 -5.20
CA LYS A 28 16.85 -7.12 -5.80
C LYS A 28 16.79 -6.86 -7.31
N SER A 29 15.79 -6.10 -7.75
CA SER A 29 15.61 -5.79 -9.17
C SER A 29 16.68 -4.82 -9.68
N ARG A 30 16.99 -4.91 -10.99
CA ARG A 30 17.81 -3.94 -11.72
C ARG A 30 16.97 -2.84 -12.40
N SER A 31 15.65 -2.82 -12.16
CA SER A 31 14.75 -1.81 -12.70
C SER A 31 15.18 -0.40 -12.30
N ARG A 32 15.02 0.55 -13.22
CA ARG A 32 15.29 1.98 -12.97
C ARG A 32 14.00 2.68 -12.63
N ILE A 33 14.05 3.63 -11.69
CA ILE A 33 12.93 4.54 -11.41
C ILE A 33 12.97 5.67 -12.43
N ILE A 34 11.86 5.90 -13.13
CA ILE A 34 11.68 7.02 -14.07
C ILE A 34 10.55 7.91 -13.56
N ARG A 35 10.74 9.23 -13.65
CA ARG A 35 9.68 10.20 -13.32
C ARG A 35 8.85 10.50 -14.56
N LYS A 36 7.53 10.54 -14.39
CA LYS A 36 6.56 10.89 -15.43
C LYS A 36 5.61 11.96 -14.86
N PRO A 37 4.95 12.76 -15.72
CA PRO A 37 3.90 13.67 -15.27
C PRO A 37 2.80 12.91 -14.51
N LEU A 38 2.18 13.58 -13.54
CA LEU A 38 1.03 13.07 -12.81
C LEU A 38 -0.17 12.96 -13.78
N PRO A 39 -0.89 11.82 -13.84
CA PRO A 39 -2.15 11.75 -14.56
C PRO A 39 -3.19 12.73 -13.99
N GLU A 40 -4.06 13.30 -14.83
CA GLU A 40 -5.02 14.33 -14.42
C GLU A 40 -5.96 13.85 -13.29
N ASP A 41 -6.35 12.58 -13.30
CA ASP A 41 -7.29 12.00 -12.34
C ASP A 41 -6.61 11.36 -11.11
N ASP A 42 -5.28 11.42 -10.99
CA ASP A 42 -4.57 10.74 -9.92
C ASP A 42 -4.51 11.62 -8.64
N PRO A 43 -5.06 11.17 -7.50
CA PRO A 43 -5.04 11.94 -6.27
C PRO A 43 -3.61 12.08 -5.73
N MET A 44 -3.25 13.29 -5.30
CA MET A 44 -1.94 13.58 -4.71
C MET A 44 -1.74 12.96 -3.32
N GLN A 45 -2.83 12.67 -2.59
CA GLN A 45 -2.77 12.11 -1.24
C GLN A 45 -3.76 10.94 -1.10
N ARG A 46 -3.29 9.84 -0.49
CA ARG A 46 -4.10 8.65 -0.17
C ARG A 46 -3.90 8.27 1.29
N GLN A 47 -4.52 9.03 2.20
CA GLN A 47 -4.50 8.79 3.64
C GLN A 47 -5.93 8.66 4.20
N PRO A 48 -6.43 7.44 4.47
CA PRO A 48 -7.75 7.26 5.05
C PRO A 48 -7.79 7.67 6.53
N ASP A 49 -8.76 8.50 6.92
CA ASP A 49 -9.14 8.64 8.33
C ASP A 49 -9.89 7.38 8.80
N ILE A 50 -9.24 6.58 9.63
CA ILE A 50 -9.77 5.34 10.20
C ILE A 50 -10.30 5.48 11.64
N SER A 51 -10.56 6.71 12.10
CA SER A 51 -11.03 6.98 13.47
C SER A 51 -12.35 6.26 13.78
N LEU A 52 -13.26 6.19 12.81
CA LEU A 52 -14.53 5.48 12.97
C LEU A 52 -14.33 3.97 13.14
N ALA A 53 -13.45 3.36 12.33
CA ALA A 53 -13.13 1.94 12.41
C ALA A 53 -12.46 1.57 13.75
N LYS A 54 -11.51 2.40 14.20
CA LYS A 54 -10.88 2.25 15.52
C LYS A 54 -11.91 2.30 16.64
N LYS A 55 -12.82 3.30 16.63
CA LYS A 55 -13.80 3.52 17.69
C LYS A 55 -14.90 2.45 17.74
N LYS A 56 -15.44 2.07 16.58
CA LYS A 56 -16.63 1.20 16.49
C LYS A 56 -16.29 -0.28 16.37
N LEU A 57 -15.22 -0.62 15.66
CA LEU A 57 -14.82 -2.00 15.41
C LEU A 57 -13.60 -2.44 16.21
N LYS A 58 -12.93 -1.52 16.93
CA LYS A 58 -11.60 -1.75 17.52
C LYS A 58 -10.60 -2.23 16.45
N TRP A 59 -10.82 -1.82 15.20
CA TRP A 59 -10.06 -2.26 14.05
C TRP A 59 -8.90 -1.31 13.76
N LYS A 60 -7.77 -1.89 13.35
CA LYS A 60 -6.61 -1.21 12.76
C LYS A 60 -5.92 -2.18 11.79
N PRO A 61 -5.18 -1.70 10.78
CA PRO A 61 -4.35 -2.58 9.96
C PRO A 61 -3.36 -3.34 10.87
N LYS A 62 -3.13 -4.61 10.54
CA LYS A 62 -2.24 -5.52 11.29
C LYS A 62 -1.00 -5.92 10.51
N VAL A 63 -1.00 -5.63 9.21
CA VAL A 63 0.09 -5.97 8.29
C VAL A 63 0.71 -4.65 7.87
N GLU A 64 1.99 -4.48 8.20
CA GLU A 64 2.76 -3.33 7.76
C GLU A 64 3.14 -3.47 6.28
N LEU A 65 3.45 -2.35 5.63
CA LEU A 65 3.74 -2.32 4.18
C LEU A 65 4.83 -3.35 3.80
N GLU A 66 5.93 -3.39 4.56
CA GLU A 66 7.05 -4.28 4.24
C GLU A 66 6.69 -5.77 4.36
N ASP A 67 5.88 -6.14 5.35
CA ASP A 67 5.43 -7.53 5.54
C ASP A 67 4.48 -7.95 4.42
N GLY A 68 3.55 -7.08 4.04
CA GLY A 68 2.68 -7.28 2.89
C GLY A 68 3.47 -7.44 1.58
N LEU A 69 4.50 -6.61 1.38
CA LEU A 69 5.39 -6.71 0.21
C LEU A 69 6.15 -8.04 0.19
N LYS A 70 6.68 -8.52 1.32
CA LYS A 70 7.40 -9.81 1.41
C LYS A 70 6.50 -10.98 1.02
N GLU A 71 5.28 -11.05 1.55
CA GLU A 71 4.34 -12.12 1.17
C GLU A 71 3.88 -12.00 -0.28
N THR A 72 3.68 -10.77 -0.79
CA THR A 72 3.36 -10.53 -2.20
C THR A 72 4.48 -11.03 -3.12
N ILE A 73 5.75 -10.71 -2.82
CA ILE A 73 6.91 -11.18 -3.58
C ILE A 73 6.99 -12.71 -3.56
N LYS A 74 6.78 -13.32 -2.40
CA LYS A 74 6.77 -14.78 -2.23
C LYS A 74 5.67 -15.45 -3.06
N TYR A 75 4.48 -14.85 -3.13
CA TYR A 75 3.39 -15.31 -3.98
C TYR A 75 3.80 -15.27 -5.46
N PHE A 76 4.28 -14.12 -5.96
CA PHE A 76 4.69 -13.99 -7.36
C PHE A 76 5.87 -14.88 -7.76
N LYS A 77 6.80 -15.17 -6.84
CA LYS A 77 7.89 -16.14 -7.09
C LYS A 77 7.41 -17.57 -7.31
N LYS A 78 6.22 -17.92 -6.82
CA LYS A 78 5.62 -19.25 -7.00
C LYS A 78 4.73 -19.34 -8.24
N LEU A 79 4.30 -18.21 -8.78
CA LEU A 79 3.56 -18.19 -10.03
C LEU A 79 4.49 -18.61 -11.16
N LYS A 80 4.12 -19.67 -11.87
CA LYS A 80 4.65 -19.91 -13.21
C LYS A 80 4.02 -18.86 -14.11
N LEU A 81 4.81 -17.85 -14.46
CA LEU A 81 4.44 -16.93 -15.53
C LEU A 81 5.01 -17.57 -16.79
N ASP A 82 4.12 -18.05 -17.64
CA ASP A 82 4.44 -18.64 -18.95
C ASP A 82 4.99 -17.58 -19.91
#